data_AF-A0A0R3Q1I8-F1
#
_entry.id   AF-A0A0R3Q1I8-F1
#
_cell.length_a   1.000
_cell.length_b   1.000
_cell.length_c   1.000
_cell.angle_alpha   90.00
_cell.angle_beta   90.00
_cell.angle_gamma   90.00
#
_symmetry.space_group_name_H-M   'P 1'
#
loop_
_entity.id
_entity.type
_entity.pdbx_description
1 polymer ?
#
loop_
_entity_poly.entity_id
_entity_poly.type
_entity_poly.pdbx_seq_one_letter_code
_entity_poly.pdbx_strand_id
1 'polypeptide(L)'
;MTSLRNGTMEQAVRTSRTARTARAVSSNSARQLRLATASMASNPGGPFVMLERLNIDKYGADPMVNRQLFEYVFYHEGDMKTAHQIAAIASKAASYDDWYWKNQLGKCYMRYFDFHSLLRHHCLL
;
A
#
# COMPACT_ATOMS: atom_id res chain seq x y z
N MET A 1 -28.04 -2.18 -21.31
CA MET A 1 -27.15 -2.12 -20.14
C MET A 1 -26.24 -0.92 -20.29
N THR A 2 -26.54 0.19 -19.62
CA THR A 2 -25.74 1.42 -19.70
C THR A 2 -24.43 1.25 -18.91
N SER A 3 -23.31 1.65 -19.52
CA SER A 3 -21.98 1.55 -18.91
C SER A 3 -21.93 2.34 -17.59
N LEU A 4 -21.66 1.64 -16.49
CA LEU A 4 -21.58 2.20 -15.13
C LEU A 4 -20.26 2.94 -14.86
N ARG A 5 -19.39 3.15 -15.87
CA ARG A 5 -18.17 3.95 -15.72
C ARG A 5 -18.48 5.44 -15.90
N ASN A 6 -17.85 6.28 -15.11
CA ASN A 6 -17.92 7.73 -15.32
C ASN A 6 -17.21 8.02 -16.65
N GLY A 7 -17.93 8.61 -17.61
CA GLY A 7 -17.37 8.90 -18.93
C GLY A 7 -16.40 10.08 -18.91
N THR A 8 -16.58 11.02 -17.98
CA THR A 8 -15.75 12.22 -17.83
C THR A 8 -15.57 12.62 -16.36
N MET A 9 -14.55 13.44 -16.06
CA MET A 9 -14.30 13.95 -14.71
C MET A 9 -15.42 14.87 -14.22
N GLU A 10 -16.03 15.66 -15.11
CA GLU A 10 -17.15 16.55 -14.79
C GLU A 10 -18.35 15.75 -14.32
N GLN A 11 -18.63 14.61 -14.96
CA GLN A 11 -19.67 13.70 -14.54
C GLN A 11 -19.37 13.10 -13.15
N ALA A 12 -18.10 12.84 -12.83
CA ALA A 12 -17.68 12.33 -11.53
C ALA A 12 -17.86 13.34 -10.39
N VAL A 13 -17.66 14.64 -10.65
CA VAL A 13 -17.85 15.69 -9.64
C VAL A 13 -19.32 16.05 -9.46
N ARG A 14 -20.12 16.05 -10.54
CA ARG A 14 -21.56 16.40 -10.51
C ARG A 14 -22.45 15.29 -9.97
N THR A 15 -21.96 14.05 -9.93
CA THR A 15 -22.72 12.90 -9.44
C THR A 15 -22.53 12.76 -7.92
N SER A 16 -23.56 12.31 -7.20
CA SER A 16 -23.44 12.00 -5.77
C SER A 16 -22.22 11.10 -5.49
N ARG A 17 -21.47 11.43 -4.44
CA ARG A 17 -20.20 10.78 -4.10
C ARG A 17 -20.36 9.31 -3.72
N THR A 18 -21.57 8.84 -3.45
CA THR A 18 -21.85 7.42 -3.14
C THR A 18 -22.66 6.72 -4.24
N ALA A 19 -22.94 7.41 -5.36
CA ALA A 19 -23.82 6.88 -6.41
C ALA A 19 -23.30 5.59 -7.07
N ARG A 20 -21.98 5.36 -7.05
CA ARG A 20 -21.34 4.19 -7.71
C ARG A 20 -20.43 3.37 -6.81
N THR A 21 -20.18 3.82 -5.58
CA THR A 21 -19.28 3.15 -4.63
C THR A 21 -19.91 3.17 -3.24
N ALA A 22 -19.72 2.08 -2.49
CA ALA A 22 -20.26 1.94 -1.13
C ALA A 22 -19.71 2.97 -0.12
N ARG A 23 -18.65 3.70 -0.48
CA ARG A 23 -18.07 4.81 0.30
C ARG A 23 -17.93 6.03 -0.58
N ALA A 24 -17.92 7.21 0.02
CA ALA A 24 -17.81 8.47 -0.71
C ALA A 24 -16.53 8.53 -1.57
N VAL A 25 -16.68 8.71 -2.88
CA VAL A 25 -15.58 8.91 -3.82
C VAL A 25 -14.77 10.14 -3.41
N SER A 26 -13.45 10.00 -3.37
CA SER A 26 -12.48 11.07 -3.17
C SER A 26 -11.32 10.89 -4.14
N SER A 27 -10.67 11.98 -4.54
CA SER A 27 -9.36 11.86 -5.18
C SER A 27 -8.35 11.23 -4.22
N ASN A 28 -7.37 10.51 -4.76
CA ASN A 28 -6.32 9.88 -3.95
C ASN A 28 -5.55 10.93 -3.12
N SER A 29 -5.27 12.10 -3.72
CA SER A 29 -4.64 13.24 -3.07
C SER A 29 -5.49 13.84 -1.94
N ALA A 30 -6.82 13.89 -2.08
CA ALA A 30 -7.70 14.39 -1.01
C ALA A 30 -7.74 13.45 0.21
N ARG A 31 -7.62 12.13 -0.02
CA ARG A 31 -7.48 11.16 1.09
C ARG A 31 -6.14 11.33 1.80
N GLN A 32 -5.06 11.48 1.03
CA GLN A 32 -3.73 11.72 1.59
C GLN A 32 -3.68 13.02 2.41
N LEU A 33 -4.31 14.10 1.96
CA LEU A 33 -4.43 15.35 2.73
C LEU A 33 -5.12 15.14 4.08
N ARG A 34 -6.21 14.37 4.13
CA ARG A 34 -6.90 14.07 5.40
C ARG A 34 -6.04 13.24 6.35
N LEU A 35 -5.31 12.25 5.83
CA LEU A 35 -4.34 11.50 6.63
C LEU A 35 -3.17 12.39 7.10
N ALA A 36 -2.70 13.31 6.25
CA ALA A 36 -1.61 14.23 6.57
C ALA A 36 -2.00 15.22 7.69
N THR A 37 -3.26 15.66 7.75
CA THR A 37 -3.74 16.44 8.90
C THR A 37 -3.85 15.59 10.17
N ALA A 38 -4.21 14.30 10.05
CA ALA A 38 -4.20 13.39 11.19
C ALA A 38 -2.78 13.13 11.73
N SER A 39 -1.74 13.16 10.90
CA SER A 39 -0.35 13.03 11.36
C SER A 39 0.21 14.31 11.99
N MET A 40 -0.42 15.48 11.75
CA MET A 40 -0.11 16.72 12.48
C MET A 40 -0.67 16.72 13.91
N ALA A 41 -1.68 15.89 14.20
CA ALA A 41 -2.10 15.63 15.57
C ALA A 41 -1.02 14.76 16.24
N SER A 42 -0.11 15.40 16.98
CA SER A 42 0.94 14.70 17.70
C SER A 42 0.32 13.72 18.70
N ASN A 43 0.53 12.42 18.48
CA ASN A 43 0.29 11.44 19.53
C ASN A 43 1.21 11.80 20.72
N PRO A 44 0.69 11.86 21.96
CA PRO A 44 1.47 12.29 23.12
C PRO A 44 2.72 11.43 23.41
N GLY A 45 2.82 10.23 22.80
CA GLY A 45 3.99 9.35 22.87
C GLY A 45 4.89 9.29 21.62
N GLY A 46 4.59 10.07 20.57
CA GLY A 46 5.32 10.01 19.30
C GLY A 46 5.00 8.78 18.42
N PRO A 47 5.64 8.65 17.24
CA PRO A 47 5.46 7.48 16.37
C PRO A 47 6.07 6.23 17.01
N PHE A 48 5.37 5.09 16.92
CA PHE A 48 5.83 3.83 17.51
C PHE A 48 7.16 3.35 16.90
N VAL A 49 7.30 3.44 15.57
CA VAL A 49 8.55 3.13 14.85
C VAL A 49 8.85 4.23 13.84
N MET A 50 10.08 4.76 13.89
CA MET A 50 10.59 5.68 12.86
C MET A 50 11.19 4.89 11.70
N LEU A 51 10.46 4.79 10.58
CA LEU A 51 10.89 4.01 9.41
C LEU A 51 12.18 4.54 8.76
N GLU A 52 12.40 5.86 8.77
CA GLU A 52 13.58 6.49 8.15
C GLU A 52 14.91 6.09 8.80
N ARG A 53 14.87 5.69 10.08
CA ARG A 53 16.07 5.29 10.85
C ARG A 53 16.19 3.78 10.98
N LEU A 54 15.19 3.03 10.50
CA LEU A 54 15.13 1.59 10.65
C LEU A 54 15.98 0.92 9.58
N ASN A 55 16.85 -0.02 9.98
CA ASN A 55 17.58 -0.85 9.03
C ASN A 55 16.64 -1.95 8.49
N ILE A 56 16.05 -1.69 7.32
CA ILE A 56 15.09 -2.57 6.68
C ILE A 56 15.72 -3.91 6.27
N ASP A 57 16.98 -3.90 5.82
CA ASP A 57 17.68 -5.12 5.39
C ASP A 57 17.82 -6.14 6.53
N LYS A 58 18.17 -5.65 7.72
CA LYS A 58 18.31 -6.50 8.92
C LYS A 58 16.97 -7.09 9.35
N TYR A 59 15.95 -6.25 9.53
CA TYR A 59 14.67 -6.69 10.11
C TYR A 59 13.74 -7.34 9.08
N GLY A 60 13.93 -7.07 7.78
CA GLY A 60 13.23 -7.77 6.71
C GLY A 60 13.73 -9.19 6.51
N ALA A 61 15.02 -9.45 6.76
CA ALA A 61 15.59 -10.78 6.67
C ALA A 61 15.25 -11.69 7.85
N ASP A 62 14.93 -11.12 9.03
CA ASP A 62 14.61 -11.89 10.24
C ASP A 62 13.16 -12.42 10.22
N PRO A 63 12.95 -13.75 10.10
CA PRO A 63 11.61 -14.35 10.01
C PRO A 63 10.73 -14.16 11.24
N MET A 64 11.30 -13.85 12.40
CA MET A 64 10.54 -13.69 13.65
C MET A 64 9.83 -12.34 13.74
N VAL A 65 10.32 -11.34 13.00
CA VAL A 65 9.87 -9.94 13.09
C VAL A 65 9.35 -9.39 11.76
N ASN A 66 9.83 -9.92 10.63
CA ASN A 66 9.56 -9.36 9.31
C ASN A 66 8.06 -9.32 8.97
N ARG A 67 7.26 -10.32 9.40
CA ARG A 67 5.81 -10.37 9.14
C ARG A 67 5.07 -9.25 9.88
N GLN A 68 5.33 -9.11 11.17
CA GLN A 68 4.70 -8.09 12.01
C GLN A 68 5.13 -6.69 11.57
N LEU A 69 6.41 -6.53 11.23
CA LEU A 69 6.95 -5.28 10.70
C LEU A 69 6.28 -4.93 9.36
N PHE A 70 6.14 -5.88 8.44
CA PHE A 70 5.45 -5.67 7.18
C PHE A 70 3.99 -5.25 7.40
N GLU A 71 3.26 -5.95 8.27
CA GLU A 71 1.85 -5.65 8.55
C GLU A 71 1.67 -4.25 9.15
N TYR A 72 2.53 -3.87 10.09
CA TYR A 72 2.55 -2.52 10.64
C TYR A 72 2.76 -1.47 9.54
N VAL A 73 3.80 -1.63 8.71
CA VAL A 73 4.10 -0.66 7.64
C VAL A 73 2.99 -0.63 6.59
N PHE A 74 2.41 -1.77 6.22
CA PHE A 74 1.44 -1.86 5.14
C PHE A 74 0.03 -1.39 5.54
N TYR A 75 -0.42 -1.69 6.76
CA TYR A 75 -1.77 -1.40 7.22
C TYR A 75 -1.87 -0.16 8.10
N HIS A 76 -0.88 0.09 8.97
CA HIS A 76 -0.89 1.22 9.89
C HIS A 76 -0.26 2.47 9.27
N GLU A 77 1.01 2.39 8.85
CA GLU A 77 1.72 3.54 8.27
C GLU A 77 1.25 3.83 6.84
N GLY A 78 0.94 2.79 6.07
CA GLY A 78 0.53 2.91 4.68
C GLY A 78 1.66 3.30 3.72
N ASP A 79 2.92 3.23 4.15
CA ASP A 79 4.08 3.44 3.29
C ASP A 79 4.35 2.19 2.43
N MET A 80 3.84 2.25 1.20
CA MET A 80 3.96 1.15 0.25
C MET A 80 5.37 0.91 -0.26
N LYS A 81 6.23 1.93 -0.33
CA LYS A 81 7.59 1.77 -0.83
C LYS A 81 8.39 0.90 0.13
N THR A 82 8.33 1.28 1.40
CA THR A 82 9.00 0.56 2.49
C THR A 82 8.40 -0.83 2.68
N ALA A 83 7.08 -0.98 2.64
CA ALA A 83 6.43 -2.30 2.70
C ALA A 83 6.87 -3.23 1.55
N HIS A 84 6.98 -2.70 0.33
CA HIS A 84 7.46 -3.47 -0.81
C HIS A 84 8.91 -3.93 -0.63
N GLN A 85 9.79 -3.05 -0.15
CA GLN A 85 11.19 -3.39 0.15
C GLN A 85 11.29 -4.50 1.20
N ILE A 86 10.56 -4.38 2.32
CA ILE A 86 10.52 -5.42 3.37
C ILE A 86 10.10 -6.77 2.76
N ALA A 87 9.02 -6.79 1.98
CA ALA A 87 8.52 -8.02 1.37
C ALA A 87 9.51 -8.62 0.37
N ALA A 88 10.24 -7.80 -0.40
CA ALA A 88 11.27 -8.28 -1.33
C ALA A 88 12.46 -8.91 -0.60
N ILE A 89 12.94 -8.27 0.47
CA ILE A 89 14.04 -8.78 1.31
C ILE A 89 13.62 -10.08 2.00
N ALA A 90 12.43 -10.11 2.60
CA ALA A 90 11.90 -11.29 3.26
C ALA A 90 11.68 -12.46 2.28
N SER A 91 11.21 -12.18 1.05
CA SER A 91 11.10 -13.20 0.00
C SER A 91 12.45 -13.80 -0.36
N LYS A 92 13.48 -12.95 -0.49
CA LYS A 92 14.85 -13.38 -0.78
C LYS A 92 15.42 -14.21 0.36
N ALA A 93 15.20 -13.81 1.62
CA ALA A 93 15.63 -14.55 2.80
C ALA A 93 14.92 -15.91 2.94
N ALA A 94 13.67 -16.02 2.46
CA ALA A 94 12.91 -17.26 2.38
C ALA A 94 13.12 -18.04 1.06
N SER A 95 14.17 -17.72 0.29
CA SER A 95 14.50 -18.37 -1.00
C SER A 95 13.34 -18.46 -1.99
N TYR A 96 12.41 -17.50 -1.95
CA TYR A 96 11.19 -17.46 -2.76
C TYR A 96 10.26 -18.68 -2.62
N ASP A 97 10.37 -19.44 -1.54
CA ASP A 97 9.55 -20.63 -1.33
C ASP A 97 8.21 -20.27 -0.65
N ASP A 98 8.25 -19.36 0.32
CA ASP A 98 7.06 -18.97 1.10
C ASP A 98 5.99 -18.25 0.27
N TRP A 99 4.80 -18.87 0.22
CA TRP A 99 3.61 -18.35 -0.47
C TRP A 99 3.11 -17.02 0.13
N TYR A 100 3.31 -16.80 1.43
CA TYR A 100 2.86 -15.59 2.11
C TYR A 100 3.53 -14.36 1.47
N TRP A 101 4.84 -14.41 1.28
CA TRP A 101 5.60 -13.29 0.73
C TRP A 101 5.28 -13.02 -0.74
N LYS A 102 4.99 -14.07 -1.53
CA LYS A 102 4.46 -13.92 -2.90
C LYS A 102 3.15 -13.14 -2.92
N ASN A 103 2.22 -13.49 -2.03
CA ASN A 103 0.94 -12.78 -1.89
C ASN A 103 1.12 -11.33 -1.43
N GLN A 104 2.00 -11.08 -0.45
CA GLN A 104 2.24 -9.71 0.03
C GLN A 104 2.90 -8.82 -1.03
N LEU A 105 3.86 -9.35 -1.80
CA LEU A 105 4.43 -8.64 -2.95
C LEU A 105 3.34 -8.28 -3.97
N GLY A 106 2.45 -9.22 -4.29
CA GLY A 106 1.29 -8.97 -5.16
C GLY A 106 0.42 -7.81 -4.67
N LYS A 107 0.07 -7.79 -3.37
CA LYS A 107 -0.69 -6.67 -2.77
C LYS A 107 0.06 -5.34 -2.86
N CYS A 108 1.37 -5.34 -2.59
CA CYS A 108 2.20 -4.14 -2.71
C CYS A 108 2.19 -3.61 -4.15
N TYR A 109 2.35 -4.48 -5.15
CA TYR A 109 2.30 -4.05 -6.54
C TYR A 109 0.93 -3.55 -6.97
N MET A 110 -0.16 -4.22 -6.60
CA MET A 110 -1.53 -3.77 -6.92
C MET A 110 -1.84 -2.38 -6.38
N ARG A 111 -1.20 -1.99 -5.28
CA ARG A 111 -1.43 -0.69 -4.65
C ARG A 111 -0.42 0.37 -5.10
N TYR A 112 0.82 -0.02 -5.39
CA TYR A 112 1.88 0.88 -5.84
C TYR A 112 1.75 1.29 -7.31
N PHE A 113 1.31 0.37 -8.16
CA PHE A 113 1.42 0.50 -9.59
C PHE A 113 0.05 0.47 -10.28
N ASP A 114 -0.12 1.38 -11.23
CA ASP A 114 -1.15 1.26 -12.26
C ASP A 114 -0.94 -0.08 -12.99
N PHE A 115 -2.01 -0.85 -13.16
CA PHE A 115 -2.06 -2.28 -13.53
C PHE A 115 -1.15 -2.70 -14.71
N HIS A 116 -0.79 -1.75 -15.57
CA HIS A 116 0.01 -1.90 -16.79
C HIS A 116 1.46 -2.40 -16.55
N SER A 117 2.04 -2.04 -15.43
CA SER A 117 3.44 -2.34 -15.05
C SER A 117 3.60 -3.72 -14.40
N LEU A 118 2.57 -4.21 -13.70
CA LEU A 118 2.51 -5.53 -13.09
C LEU A 118 2.62 -6.64 -14.15
N LEU A 119 1.93 -6.46 -15.28
CA LEU A 119 1.94 -7.39 -16.41
C LEU A 119 3.32 -7.57 -17.03
N ARG A 120 4.21 -6.55 -16.96
CA ARG A 120 5.57 -6.68 -17.50
C ARG A 120 6.50 -7.50 -16.61
N HIS A 121 6.34 -7.46 -15.29
CA HIS A 121 7.21 -8.21 -14.37
C HIS A 121 6.79 -9.67 -14.20
N HIS A 122 5.50 -9.98 -14.33
CA HIS A 122 5.00 -11.34 -14.12
C HIS A 122 5.00 -12.22 -15.38
N CYS A 123 5.21 -11.64 -16.57
CA CYS A 123 5.41 -12.39 -17.83
C CYS A 123 6.88 -12.66 -18.18
N LEU A 124 7.83 -12.24 -17.34
CA LEU A 124 9.27 -12.46 -17.52
C LEU A 124 9.87 -13.44 -16.50
N LEU A 125 9.03 -14.10 -15.71
CA LEU A 125 9.35 -15.26 -14.87
C LEU A 125 8.48 -16.43 -15.31
#